data_AF-A0A137NVS8-F1
#
_entry.id   AF-A0A137NVS8-F1
#
_cell.length_a   1.000
_cell.length_b   1.000
_cell.length_c   1.000
_cell.angle_alpha   90.00
_cell.angle_beta   90.00
_cell.angle_gamma   90.00
#
_symmetry.space_group_name_H-M   'P 1'
#
loop_
_entity.id
_entity.type
_entity.pdbx_description
1 polymer ?
#
loop_
_entity_poly.entity_id
_entity_poly.type
_entity_poly.pdbx_seq_one_letter_code
_entity_poly.pdbx_strand_id
1 'polypeptide(L)'
;EVNSQPENPLSTLVRDQQIAIIPSYTLESGHTLTQIPISYKTWGTLNEAGDNVMVICHALTGSADVEDWWGPLLGPKKAFDTENFFIFCANVLGSPYGSASPLTNNPESGKPYWNEFPDTSIRDDVRLHRLVLEDLGAKQVAICIGGSLGGMQVLEWAMFGSEFVKNVVPIATSGKHSAWGISWGEAQRQSIYSDPNYCGGKYTFDKPPNSGLAAARMSALLTYRSRNSFESRFGRNKQTKKNNQTPPSEDPQPTSNSLFSAQSYLRYQGDKF
;
A
#
# COMPACT_ATOMS: atom_id res chain seq x y z
N GLU A 1 11.93 17.76 8.79
CA GLU A 1 10.95 16.69 9.03
C GLU A 1 9.63 17.29 9.48
N VAL A 2 8.52 16.75 8.99
CA VAL A 2 7.18 17.08 9.50
C VAL A 2 6.74 15.89 10.35
N ASN A 3 6.50 16.11 11.64
CA ASN A 3 6.25 15.02 12.59
C ASN A 3 4.78 14.57 12.64
N SER A 4 3.88 15.21 11.90
CA SER A 4 2.46 14.81 11.85
C SER A 4 1.72 15.37 10.62
N GLN A 5 0.74 14.60 10.13
CA GLN A 5 -0.27 15.02 9.16
C GLN A 5 -1.64 15.01 9.83
N PRO A 6 -2.01 16.06 10.59
CA PRO A 6 -3.27 16.09 11.35
C PRO A 6 -4.52 15.96 10.46
N GLU A 7 -4.43 16.36 9.19
CA GLU A 7 -5.48 16.20 8.19
C GLU A 7 -5.69 14.74 7.75
N ASN A 8 -4.68 13.89 7.92
CA ASN A 8 -4.67 12.51 7.47
C ASN A 8 -4.56 11.55 8.66
N PRO A 9 -5.67 11.15 9.28
CA PRO A 9 -5.64 10.25 10.44
C PRO A 9 -5.04 8.88 10.11
N LEU A 10 -5.10 8.43 8.85
CA LEU A 10 -4.59 7.13 8.42
C LEU A 10 -3.06 7.05 8.42
N SER A 11 -2.37 8.19 8.30
CA SER A 11 -0.91 8.26 8.46
C SER A 11 -0.45 7.68 9.80
N THR A 12 -1.22 7.89 10.88
CA THR A 12 -0.87 7.45 12.24
C THR A 12 -0.92 5.94 12.45
N LEU A 13 -1.50 5.19 11.50
CA LEU A 13 -1.53 3.73 11.53
C LEU A 13 -0.13 3.13 11.31
N VAL A 14 0.76 3.87 10.64
CA VAL A 14 2.15 3.50 10.45
C VAL A 14 2.99 4.15 11.54
N ARG A 15 3.45 3.33 12.48
CA ARG A 15 4.22 3.81 13.64
C ARG A 15 5.67 4.09 13.27
N ASP A 16 6.22 5.12 13.88
CA ASP A 16 7.64 5.49 13.82
C ASP A 16 8.16 5.69 12.39
N GLN A 17 7.29 6.12 11.48
CA GLN A 17 7.68 6.56 10.14
C GLN A 17 8.24 7.98 10.17
N GLN A 18 9.20 8.23 9.29
CA GLN A 18 9.74 9.56 9.03
C GLN A 18 9.03 10.17 7.82
N ILE A 19 9.05 11.49 7.70
CA ILE A 19 8.49 12.22 6.56
C ILE A 19 9.52 13.23 6.06
N ALA A 20 10.06 12.94 4.87
CA ALA A 20 10.84 13.89 4.09
C ALA A 20 9.90 14.82 3.33
N ILE A 21 10.28 16.09 3.15
CA ILE A 21 9.53 17.05 2.34
C ILE A 21 10.36 17.37 1.09
N ILE A 22 9.90 16.90 -0.07
CA ILE A 22 10.49 17.29 -1.34
C ILE A 22 9.89 18.66 -1.74
N PRO A 23 10.71 19.72 -1.91
CA PRO A 23 10.19 21.07 -2.12
C PRO A 23 9.29 21.21 -3.35
N SER A 24 9.67 20.56 -4.45
CA SER A 24 8.93 20.57 -5.71
C SER A 24 9.35 19.42 -6.61
N TYR A 25 8.40 18.85 -7.35
CA TYR A 25 8.65 17.83 -8.36
C TYR A 25 7.56 17.87 -9.44
N THR A 26 7.96 17.83 -10.71
CA THR A 26 7.05 17.72 -11.85
C THR A 26 6.85 16.25 -12.21
N LEU A 27 5.61 15.79 -12.07
CA LEU A 27 5.18 14.44 -12.38
C LEU A 27 5.31 14.13 -13.88
N GLU A 28 5.29 12.84 -14.24
CA GLU A 28 5.26 12.42 -15.66
C GLU A 28 4.03 12.97 -16.41
N SER A 29 2.95 13.27 -15.69
CA SER A 29 1.76 13.95 -16.23
C SER A 29 1.98 15.43 -16.59
N GLY A 30 3.10 16.03 -16.19
CA GLY A 30 3.41 17.46 -16.34
C GLY A 30 2.88 18.34 -15.22
N HIS A 31 2.12 17.79 -14.27
CA HIS A 31 1.68 18.54 -13.09
C HIS A 31 2.82 18.68 -12.07
N THR A 32 2.99 19.86 -11.49
CA THR A 32 4.02 20.12 -10.48
C THR A 32 3.40 20.12 -9.09
N LEU A 33 3.84 19.18 -8.26
CA LEU A 33 3.53 19.18 -6.83
C LEU A 33 4.59 19.98 -6.07
N THR A 34 4.19 20.61 -4.97
CA THR A 34 5.09 21.34 -4.06
C THR A 34 4.90 20.86 -2.63
N GLN A 35 5.93 21.01 -1.78
CA GLN A 35 5.93 20.59 -0.38
C GLN A 35 5.46 19.14 -0.20
N ILE A 36 6.05 18.24 -0.98
CA ILE A 36 5.57 16.86 -1.17
C ILE A 36 6.06 16.01 0.00
N PRO A 37 5.17 15.56 0.91
CA PRO A 37 5.57 14.60 1.93
C PRO A 37 5.84 13.24 1.29
N ILE A 38 6.99 12.65 1.62
CA ILE A 38 7.33 11.27 1.32
C ILE A 38 7.61 10.59 2.65
N SER A 39 6.71 9.68 3.03
CA SER A 39 6.90 8.92 4.25
C SER A 39 7.71 7.67 4.02
N TYR A 40 8.61 7.34 4.95
CA TYR A 40 9.49 6.21 4.84
C TYR A 40 9.89 5.65 6.22
N LYS A 41 10.37 4.42 6.22
CA LYS A 41 11.00 3.77 7.38
C LYS A 41 12.33 3.17 6.97
N THR A 42 13.23 3.08 7.95
CA THR A 42 14.56 2.52 7.78
C THR A 42 14.89 1.53 8.89
N TRP A 43 15.77 0.58 8.58
CA TRP A 43 16.31 -0.39 9.54
C TRP A 43 17.79 -0.64 9.25
N GLY A 44 18.56 -0.95 10.29
CA GLY A 44 20.01 -1.06 10.16
C GLY A 44 20.70 0.30 10.02
N THR A 45 21.96 0.29 9.59
CA THR A 45 22.81 1.49 9.55
C THR A 45 23.46 1.63 8.17
N LEU A 46 23.39 2.84 7.61
CA LEU A 46 24.10 3.18 6.38
C LEU A 46 25.60 3.21 6.65
N ASN A 47 26.38 2.48 5.86
CA ASN A 47 27.83 2.45 6.00
C ASN A 47 28.48 3.75 5.45
N GLU A 48 29.75 3.98 5.78
CA GLU A 48 30.49 5.19 5.33
C GLU A 48 30.57 5.31 3.80
N ALA A 49 30.58 4.17 3.10
CA ALA A 49 30.58 4.11 1.65
C ALA A 49 29.22 4.53 1.03
N GLY A 50 28.13 4.43 1.79
CA GLY A 50 26.77 4.70 1.33
C GLY A 50 26.26 3.68 0.30
N ASP A 51 26.78 2.45 0.32
CA ASP A 51 26.54 1.45 -0.73
C ASP A 51 25.81 0.18 -0.25
N ASN A 52 25.56 0.04 1.05
CA ASN A 52 24.87 -1.11 1.62
C ASN A 52 23.34 -0.95 1.67
N VAL A 53 22.74 -0.21 0.73
CA VAL A 53 21.29 0.05 0.76
C VAL A 53 20.47 -1.11 0.20
N MET A 54 19.47 -1.56 0.95
CA MET A 54 18.42 -2.47 0.50
C MET A 54 17.11 -1.69 0.37
N VAL A 55 16.64 -1.48 -0.86
CA VAL A 55 15.33 -0.86 -1.11
C VAL A 55 14.26 -1.94 -1.14
N ILE A 56 13.26 -1.80 -0.27
CA ILE A 56 12.08 -2.66 -0.24
C ILE A 56 10.88 -1.87 -0.77
N CYS A 57 10.26 -2.34 -1.84
CA CYS A 57 9.09 -1.73 -2.45
C CYS A 57 7.81 -2.45 -2.03
N HIS A 58 6.89 -1.74 -1.36
CA HIS A 58 5.63 -2.32 -0.88
C HIS A 58 4.60 -2.51 -2.01
N ALA A 59 3.63 -3.40 -1.79
CA ALA A 59 2.54 -3.67 -2.74
C ALA A 59 1.38 -2.65 -2.63
N LEU A 60 0.33 -2.79 -3.46
CA LEU A 60 -0.77 -1.81 -3.62
C LEU A 60 -1.40 -1.29 -2.32
N THR A 61 -1.63 -2.17 -1.35
CA THR A 61 -2.25 -1.81 -0.05
C THR A 61 -1.27 -1.99 1.10
N GLY A 62 0.04 -2.01 0.82
CA GLY A 62 1.08 -2.00 1.84
C GLY A 62 1.40 -0.58 2.29
N SER A 63 2.33 -0.47 3.23
CA SER A 63 2.87 0.80 3.72
C SER A 63 4.40 0.73 3.78
N ALA A 64 5.03 1.83 4.21
CA ALA A 64 6.47 1.86 4.50
C ALA A 64 6.89 0.88 5.60
N ASP A 65 5.98 0.32 6.39
CA ASP A 65 6.32 -0.55 7.52
C ASP A 65 6.48 -2.03 7.13
N VAL A 66 7.67 -2.36 6.62
CA VAL A 66 8.04 -3.73 6.23
C VAL A 66 7.84 -4.74 7.35
N GLU A 67 7.98 -4.34 8.62
CA GLU A 67 7.81 -5.24 9.76
C GLU A 67 6.37 -5.78 9.86
N ASP A 68 5.36 -4.98 9.50
CA ASP A 68 3.95 -5.36 9.58
C ASP A 68 3.58 -6.46 8.56
N TRP A 69 4.09 -6.37 7.33
CA TRP A 69 3.69 -7.26 6.23
C TRP A 69 4.76 -8.27 5.78
N TRP A 70 6.02 -8.08 6.17
CA TRP A 70 7.15 -8.97 5.90
C TRP A 70 8.10 -9.16 7.10
N GLY A 71 7.68 -8.83 8.33
CA GLY A 71 8.50 -8.93 9.55
C GLY A 71 9.26 -10.24 9.80
N PRO A 72 8.74 -11.44 9.47
CA PRO A 72 9.51 -12.68 9.60
C PRO A 72 10.84 -12.68 8.83
N LEU A 73 10.93 -11.91 7.73
CA LEU A 73 12.13 -11.77 6.90
C LEU A 73 13.11 -10.70 7.40
N LEU A 74 12.67 -9.82 8.31
CA LEU A 74 13.41 -8.65 8.77
C LEU A 74 14.16 -8.90 10.09
N GLY A 75 15.45 -8.57 10.13
CA GLY A 75 16.29 -8.60 11.33
C GLY A 75 17.63 -9.33 11.15
N PRO A 76 18.45 -9.42 12.22
CA PRO A 76 19.79 -9.99 12.15
C PRO A 76 19.81 -11.40 11.56
N LYS A 77 20.69 -11.62 10.57
CA LYS A 77 20.90 -12.92 9.90
C LYS A 77 19.66 -13.48 9.17
N LYS A 78 18.66 -12.65 8.90
CA LYS A 78 17.50 -13.00 8.07
C LYS A 78 17.70 -12.52 6.62
N ALA A 79 16.68 -12.69 5.78
CA ALA A 79 16.75 -12.26 4.38
C ALA A 79 16.92 -10.73 4.23
N PHE A 80 16.24 -9.95 5.08
CA PHE A 80 16.43 -8.51 5.20
C PHE A 80 17.29 -8.25 6.43
N ASP A 81 18.59 -8.50 6.25
CA ASP A 81 19.56 -8.49 7.32
C ASP A 81 19.96 -7.07 7.74
N THR A 82 19.49 -6.65 8.91
CA THR A 82 19.75 -5.32 9.48
C THR A 82 21.17 -5.14 9.99
N GLU A 83 21.97 -6.22 10.12
CA GLU A 83 23.40 -6.10 10.48
C GLU A 83 24.27 -5.70 9.29
N ASN A 84 23.84 -6.04 8.06
CA ASN A 84 24.63 -5.84 6.85
C ASN A 84 24.06 -4.73 5.95
N PHE A 85 22.75 -4.55 5.92
CA PHE A 85 22.09 -3.59 5.05
C PHE A 85 21.47 -2.42 5.82
N PHE A 86 21.55 -1.24 5.21
CA PHE A 86 20.62 -0.15 5.48
C PHE A 86 19.36 -0.38 4.66
N ILE A 87 18.31 -0.84 5.31
CA ILE A 87 17.04 -1.16 4.67
C ILE A 87 16.19 0.10 4.63
N PHE A 88 15.63 0.40 3.47
CA PHE A 88 14.78 1.55 3.22
C PHE A 88 13.48 1.12 2.54
N CYS A 89 12.35 1.58 3.06
CA CYS A 89 11.05 1.44 2.41
C CYS A 89 10.32 2.78 2.49
N ALA A 90 9.95 3.35 1.34
CA ALA A 90 9.14 4.54 1.24
C ALA A 90 7.73 4.20 0.77
N ASN A 91 6.76 4.95 1.28
CA ASN A 91 5.38 4.85 0.89
C ASN A 91 5.15 5.56 -0.46
N VAL A 92 4.38 4.95 -1.35
CA VAL A 92 4.09 5.49 -2.69
C VAL A 92 3.16 6.70 -2.63
N LEU A 93 3.17 7.54 -3.67
CA LEU A 93 2.19 8.60 -3.87
C LEU A 93 0.77 8.02 -3.96
N GLY A 94 -0.23 8.81 -3.56
CA GLY A 94 -1.64 8.40 -3.52
C GLY A 94 -2.00 7.48 -2.35
N SER A 95 -1.01 6.89 -1.66
CA SER A 95 -1.23 6.07 -0.47
C SER A 95 -1.68 6.92 0.72
N PRO A 96 -2.65 6.46 1.54
CA PRO A 96 -3.09 7.19 2.72
C PRO A 96 -2.08 7.16 3.89
N TYR A 97 -0.97 6.44 3.76
CA TYR A 97 -0.02 6.19 4.84
C TYR A 97 1.16 7.17 4.87
N GLY A 98 0.90 8.48 4.76
CA GLY A 98 1.91 9.53 5.03
C GLY A 98 2.56 10.19 3.82
N SER A 99 2.66 9.53 2.67
CA SER A 99 3.15 10.18 1.44
C SER A 99 2.03 11.04 0.80
N ALA A 100 2.42 11.95 -0.10
CA ALA A 100 1.48 12.86 -0.75
C ALA A 100 0.35 12.06 -1.43
N SER A 101 -0.90 12.40 -1.10
CA SER A 101 -2.08 11.64 -1.48
C SER A 101 -3.32 12.54 -1.56
N PRO A 102 -4.49 12.00 -1.96
CA PRO A 102 -5.77 12.68 -1.81
C PRO A 102 -6.05 13.25 -0.41
N LEU A 103 -5.43 12.71 0.64
CA LEU A 103 -5.62 13.16 2.02
C LEU A 103 -4.65 14.27 2.44
N THR A 104 -3.62 14.55 1.64
CA THR A 104 -2.63 15.60 1.92
C THR A 104 -3.22 16.97 1.62
N ASN A 105 -2.98 17.95 2.49
CA ASN A 105 -3.37 19.33 2.22
C ASN A 105 -2.61 19.91 1.03
N ASN A 106 -3.35 20.48 0.07
CA ASN A 106 -2.79 21.29 -1.00
C ASN A 106 -2.22 22.59 -0.38
N PRO A 107 -0.93 22.90 -0.58
CA PRO A 107 -0.31 24.11 -0.01
C PRO A 107 -0.97 25.42 -0.44
N GLU A 108 -1.57 25.48 -1.63
CA GLU A 108 -2.23 26.69 -2.16
C GLU A 108 -3.60 26.92 -1.53
N SER A 109 -4.38 25.86 -1.34
CA SER A 109 -5.76 25.97 -0.85
C SER A 109 -5.92 25.74 0.66
N GLY A 110 -4.92 25.12 1.29
CA GLY A 110 -4.96 24.70 2.70
C GLY A 110 -5.96 23.58 2.98
N LYS A 111 -6.49 22.90 1.95
CA LYS A 111 -7.47 21.81 2.05
C LYS A 111 -6.92 20.54 1.43
N PRO A 112 -7.40 19.34 1.81
CA PRO A 112 -6.94 18.10 1.19
C PRO A 112 -7.22 18.09 -0.31
N TYR A 113 -6.33 17.48 -1.09
CA TYR A 113 -6.48 17.37 -2.54
C TYR A 113 -7.75 16.62 -2.96
N TRP A 114 -8.17 15.61 -2.21
CA TRP A 114 -9.28 14.72 -2.55
C TRP A 114 -9.19 14.21 -3.99
N ASN A 115 -10.27 14.32 -4.75
CA ASN A 115 -10.36 13.92 -6.15
C ASN A 115 -9.58 14.83 -7.11
N GLU A 116 -8.95 15.90 -6.62
CA GLU A 116 -8.10 16.82 -7.40
C GLU A 116 -6.61 16.45 -7.28
N PHE A 117 -6.27 15.39 -6.51
CA PHE A 117 -4.91 14.86 -6.49
C PHE A 117 -4.51 14.36 -7.89
N PRO A 118 -3.35 14.78 -8.42
CA PRO A 118 -2.98 14.44 -9.79
C PRO A 118 -2.72 12.94 -9.95
N ASP A 119 -2.91 12.45 -11.17
CA ASP A 119 -2.46 11.11 -11.54
C ASP A 119 -0.93 11.02 -11.44
N THR A 120 -0.46 9.93 -10.85
CA THR A 120 0.95 9.63 -10.59
C THR A 120 1.34 8.31 -11.25
N SER A 121 2.63 8.15 -11.51
CA SER A 121 3.18 6.93 -12.11
C SER A 121 4.19 6.26 -11.17
N ILE A 122 4.48 4.97 -11.44
CA ILE A 122 5.53 4.23 -10.74
C ILE A 122 6.89 4.92 -10.87
N ARG A 123 7.13 5.63 -11.97
CA ARG A 123 8.38 6.40 -12.19
C ARG A 123 8.46 7.61 -11.28
N ASP A 124 7.33 8.26 -11.00
CA ASP A 124 7.28 9.39 -10.06
C ASP A 124 7.62 8.90 -8.65
N ASP A 125 7.03 7.77 -8.22
CA ASP A 125 7.35 7.14 -6.95
C ASP A 125 8.85 6.86 -6.82
N VAL A 126 9.40 6.10 -7.78
CA VAL A 126 10.81 5.67 -7.75
C VAL A 126 11.78 6.86 -7.78
N ARG A 127 11.47 7.92 -8.55
CA ARG A 127 12.31 9.13 -8.60
C ARG A 127 12.26 9.91 -7.29
N LEU A 128 11.09 10.07 -6.67
CA LEU A 128 10.97 10.74 -5.37
C LEU A 128 11.63 9.93 -4.26
N HIS A 129 11.45 8.61 -4.24
CA HIS A 129 12.13 7.72 -3.29
C HIS A 129 13.64 7.79 -3.41
N ARG A 130 14.17 7.92 -4.63
CA ARG A 130 15.60 8.16 -4.87
C ARG A 130 16.07 9.48 -4.27
N LEU A 131 15.33 10.57 -4.44
CA LEU A 131 15.68 11.86 -3.83
C LEU A 131 15.78 11.76 -2.31
N VAL A 132 14.85 11.04 -1.66
CA VAL A 132 14.91 10.78 -0.22
C VAL A 132 16.15 9.97 0.16
N LEU A 133 16.47 8.91 -0.59
CA LEU A 133 17.67 8.11 -0.33
C LEU A 133 18.98 8.91 -0.50
N GLU A 134 19.06 9.74 -1.53
CA GLU A 134 20.23 10.60 -1.76
C GLU A 134 20.42 11.62 -0.63
N ASP A 135 19.32 12.20 -0.10
CA ASP A 135 19.36 13.09 1.07
C ASP A 135 19.83 12.37 2.35
N LEU A 136 19.49 11.09 2.49
CA LEU A 136 20.00 10.22 3.56
C LEU A 136 21.48 9.81 3.38
N GLY A 137 22.12 10.21 2.28
CA GLY A 137 23.52 9.94 1.99
C GLY A 137 23.80 8.65 1.21
N ALA A 138 22.76 7.97 0.71
CA ALA A 138 22.93 6.78 -0.12
C ALA A 138 23.59 7.14 -1.46
N LYS A 139 24.64 6.40 -1.82
CA LYS A 139 25.35 6.54 -3.09
C LYS A 139 25.06 5.39 -4.05
N GLN A 140 24.62 4.25 -3.51
CA GLN A 140 24.31 3.06 -4.29
C GLN A 140 23.29 2.17 -3.57
N VAL A 141 22.46 1.50 -4.36
CA VAL A 141 21.53 0.45 -3.91
C VAL A 141 22.15 -0.91 -4.19
N ALA A 142 22.54 -1.62 -3.14
CA ALA A 142 23.05 -2.99 -3.24
C ALA A 142 21.98 -3.95 -3.77
N ILE A 143 20.74 -3.78 -3.33
CA ILE A 143 19.63 -4.64 -3.76
C ILE A 143 18.28 -3.90 -3.68
N CYS A 144 17.45 -4.05 -4.71
CA CYS A 144 16.07 -3.58 -4.72
C CYS A 144 15.12 -4.78 -4.84
N ILE A 145 14.12 -4.89 -3.96
CA ILE A 145 13.22 -6.05 -3.87
C ILE A 145 11.78 -5.62 -3.62
N GLY A 146 10.82 -6.33 -4.23
CA GLY A 146 9.42 -5.95 -4.12
C GLY A 146 8.50 -6.93 -4.86
N GLY A 147 7.30 -7.10 -4.31
CA GLY A 147 6.26 -7.98 -4.86
C GLY A 147 5.07 -7.22 -5.44
N SER A 148 4.41 -7.77 -6.47
CA SER A 148 3.20 -7.18 -7.06
C SER A 148 3.47 -5.76 -7.58
N LEU A 149 2.75 -4.73 -7.10
CA LEU A 149 3.05 -3.32 -7.38
C LEU A 149 4.50 -2.96 -7.02
N GLY A 150 5.00 -3.46 -5.89
CA GLY A 150 6.39 -3.25 -5.49
C GLY A 150 7.39 -3.84 -6.48
N GLY A 151 7.03 -4.94 -7.14
CA GLY A 151 7.84 -5.49 -8.22
C GLY A 151 7.86 -4.59 -9.47
N MET A 152 6.81 -3.81 -9.73
CA MET A 152 6.81 -2.83 -10.81
C MET A 152 7.78 -1.69 -10.49
N GLN A 153 7.81 -1.23 -9.23
CA GLN A 153 8.80 -0.26 -8.76
C GLN A 153 10.22 -0.80 -8.90
N VAL A 154 10.49 -2.06 -8.52
CA VAL A 154 11.81 -2.70 -8.69
C VAL A 154 12.27 -2.68 -10.15
N LEU A 155 11.37 -2.94 -11.09
CA LEU A 155 11.69 -2.88 -12.53
C LEU A 155 12.03 -1.46 -12.97
N GLU A 156 11.36 -0.43 -12.43
CA GLU A 156 11.71 0.97 -12.71
C GLU A 156 13.01 1.41 -11.99
N TRP A 157 13.30 0.91 -10.78
CA TRP A 157 14.58 1.12 -10.11
C TRP A 157 15.76 0.59 -10.95
N ALA A 158 15.57 -0.56 -11.62
CA ALA A 158 16.59 -1.13 -12.50
C ALA A 158 16.99 -0.17 -13.63
N MET A 159 16.11 0.76 -14.03
CA MET A 159 16.36 1.72 -15.11
C MET A 159 17.39 2.80 -14.74
N PHE A 160 17.76 2.95 -13.46
CA PHE A 160 18.90 3.78 -13.05
C PHE A 160 20.27 3.17 -13.37
N GLY A 161 20.29 1.93 -13.87
CA GLY A 161 21.50 1.25 -14.33
C GLY A 161 22.30 0.58 -13.22
N SER A 162 23.17 -0.34 -13.63
CA SER A 162 23.96 -1.20 -12.72
C SER A 162 25.04 -0.45 -11.93
N GLU A 163 25.31 0.80 -12.27
CA GLU A 163 26.19 1.67 -11.47
C GLU A 163 25.52 2.07 -10.16
N PHE A 164 24.22 2.36 -10.20
CA PHE A 164 23.43 2.80 -9.04
C PHE A 164 22.67 1.65 -8.36
N VAL A 165 22.05 0.73 -9.11
CA VAL A 165 21.32 -0.42 -8.54
C VAL A 165 22.01 -1.72 -8.94
N LYS A 166 22.62 -2.42 -7.98
CA LYS A 166 23.45 -3.60 -8.25
C LYS A 166 22.64 -4.86 -8.53
N ASN A 167 21.58 -5.09 -7.75
CA ASN A 167 20.77 -6.30 -7.84
C ASN A 167 19.29 -5.94 -7.75
N VAL A 168 18.45 -6.69 -8.48
CA VAL A 168 17.00 -6.52 -8.46
C VAL A 168 16.29 -7.85 -8.25
N VAL A 169 15.23 -7.84 -7.45
CA VAL A 169 14.41 -9.03 -7.15
C VAL A 169 12.92 -8.68 -7.32
N PRO A 170 12.43 -8.64 -8.57
CA PRO A 170 11.01 -8.42 -8.85
C PRO A 170 10.21 -9.72 -8.63
N ILE A 171 9.17 -9.68 -7.79
CA ILE A 171 8.38 -10.87 -7.41
C ILE A 171 6.92 -10.70 -7.87
N ALA A 172 6.36 -11.73 -8.53
CA ALA A 172 4.94 -11.80 -8.90
C ALA A 172 4.41 -10.50 -9.54
N THR A 173 5.14 -10.00 -10.54
CA THR A 173 4.90 -8.69 -11.17
C THR A 173 5.00 -8.78 -12.69
N SER A 174 4.88 -7.66 -13.38
CA SER A 174 4.95 -7.54 -14.83
C SER A 174 5.52 -6.19 -15.23
N GLY A 175 6.29 -6.11 -16.32
CA GLY A 175 6.82 -4.84 -16.84
C GLY A 175 5.78 -3.89 -17.43
N LYS A 176 4.54 -4.35 -17.64
CA LYS A 176 3.40 -3.50 -18.01
C LYS A 176 2.10 -4.09 -17.49
N HIS A 177 1.14 -3.23 -17.16
CA HIS A 177 -0.17 -3.70 -16.73
C HIS A 177 -0.91 -4.35 -17.90
N SER A 178 -1.39 -5.57 -17.71
CA SER A 178 -2.10 -6.32 -18.76
C SER A 178 -3.55 -5.84 -18.87
N ALA A 179 -4.19 -6.10 -20.03
CA ALA A 179 -5.62 -5.83 -20.19
C ALA A 179 -6.45 -6.48 -19.06
N TRP A 180 -6.07 -7.69 -18.63
CA TRP A 180 -6.71 -8.37 -17.51
C TRP A 180 -6.57 -7.61 -16.17
N GLY A 181 -5.36 -7.14 -15.86
CA GLY A 181 -5.12 -6.32 -14.66
C GLY A 181 -5.93 -5.02 -14.69
N ILE A 182 -5.92 -4.34 -15.84
CA ILE A 182 -6.68 -3.12 -16.08
C ILE A 182 -8.19 -3.36 -15.86
N SER A 183 -8.75 -4.43 -16.42
CA SER A 183 -10.17 -4.76 -16.29
C SER A 183 -10.57 -5.06 -14.84
N TRP A 184 -9.74 -5.78 -14.07
CA TRP A 184 -10.03 -6.00 -12.65
C TRP A 184 -9.92 -4.73 -11.82
N GLY A 185 -8.92 -3.89 -12.10
CA GLY A 185 -8.79 -2.59 -11.45
C GLY A 185 -10.01 -1.70 -11.71
N GLU A 186 -10.54 -1.72 -12.93
CA GLU A 186 -11.74 -0.98 -13.29
C GLU A 186 -12.99 -1.51 -12.56
N ALA A 187 -13.21 -2.82 -12.54
CA ALA A 187 -14.34 -3.40 -11.79
C ALA A 187 -14.29 -3.06 -10.29
N GLN A 188 -13.09 -3.01 -9.71
CA GLN A 188 -12.87 -2.60 -8.32
C GLN A 188 -13.18 -1.12 -8.11
N ARG A 189 -12.71 -0.23 -9.01
CA ARG A 189 -13.06 1.20 -8.97
C ARG A 189 -14.57 1.44 -9.09
N GLN A 190 -15.24 0.76 -10.02
CA GLN A 190 -16.69 0.88 -10.19
C GLN A 190 -17.46 0.39 -8.96
N SER A 191 -16.94 -0.59 -8.22
CA SER A 191 -17.51 -1.00 -6.93
C SER A 191 -17.50 0.14 -5.92
N ILE A 192 -16.40 0.90 -5.84
CA ILE A 192 -16.26 2.09 -4.98
C ILE A 192 -17.17 3.22 -5.48
N TYR A 193 -17.16 3.52 -6.77
CA TYR A 193 -17.91 4.65 -7.35
C TYR A 193 -19.43 4.47 -7.27
N SER A 194 -19.89 3.22 -7.23
CA SER A 194 -21.31 2.88 -7.08
C SER A 194 -21.79 2.99 -5.63
N ASP A 195 -20.90 3.17 -4.65
CA ASP A 195 -21.30 3.37 -3.26
C ASP A 195 -21.97 4.76 -3.12
N PRO A 196 -23.20 4.86 -2.58
CA PRO A 196 -23.89 6.13 -2.39
C PRO A 196 -23.10 7.15 -1.56
N ASN A 197 -22.22 6.69 -0.68
CA ASN A 197 -21.37 7.54 0.14
C ASN A 197 -20.08 7.99 -0.55
N TYR A 198 -19.78 7.54 -1.77
CA TYR A 198 -18.55 7.94 -2.48
C TYR A 198 -18.51 9.45 -2.77
N CYS A 199 -19.67 10.08 -2.99
CA CYS A 199 -19.80 11.54 -3.15
C CYS A 199 -18.79 12.15 -4.15
N GLY A 200 -18.52 11.45 -5.26
CA GLY A 200 -17.56 11.90 -6.28
C GLY A 200 -16.11 12.02 -5.76
N GLY A 201 -15.76 11.28 -4.70
CA GLY A 201 -14.47 11.35 -4.03
C GLY A 201 -14.37 12.44 -2.95
N LYS A 202 -15.45 13.17 -2.67
CA LYS A 202 -15.54 14.22 -1.63
C LYS A 202 -16.37 13.76 -0.43
N TYR A 203 -16.17 12.53 0.01
CA TYR A 203 -16.84 11.96 1.18
C TYR A 203 -16.15 12.38 2.50
N THR A 204 -16.83 12.17 3.62
CA THR A 204 -16.31 12.47 4.96
C THR A 204 -15.93 11.19 5.70
N PHE A 205 -15.00 11.28 6.67
CA PHE A 205 -14.56 10.12 7.43
C PHE A 205 -15.67 9.47 8.30
N ASP A 206 -16.75 10.19 8.61
CA ASP A 206 -17.93 9.64 9.30
C ASP A 206 -18.87 8.86 8.36
N LYS A 207 -18.81 9.10 7.05
CA LYS A 207 -19.60 8.39 6.04
C LYS A 207 -18.74 7.97 4.84
N PRO A 208 -17.74 7.08 5.05
CA PRO A 208 -16.93 6.57 3.95
C PRO A 208 -17.72 5.57 3.07
N PRO A 209 -17.30 5.36 1.81
CA PRO A 209 -17.88 4.37 0.90
C PRO A 209 -17.46 2.93 1.24
N ASN A 210 -17.73 2.51 2.49
CA ASN A 210 -17.27 1.22 3.03
C ASN A 210 -17.81 0.02 2.26
N SER A 211 -19.05 0.09 1.77
CA SER A 211 -19.65 -1.06 1.08
C SER A 211 -19.00 -1.28 -0.29
N GLY A 212 -18.74 -0.20 -1.03
CA GLY A 212 -18.02 -0.23 -2.29
C GLY A 212 -16.56 -0.64 -2.12
N LEU A 213 -15.88 -0.11 -1.10
CA LEU A 213 -14.50 -0.47 -0.77
C LEU A 213 -14.38 -1.95 -0.36
N ALA A 214 -15.29 -2.45 0.47
CA ALA A 214 -15.34 -3.86 0.86
C ALA A 214 -15.57 -4.77 -0.37
N ALA A 215 -16.47 -4.40 -1.29
CA ALA A 215 -16.70 -5.13 -2.53
C ALA A 215 -15.46 -5.15 -3.45
N ALA A 216 -14.77 -4.02 -3.58
CA ALA A 216 -13.49 -3.93 -4.28
C ALA A 216 -12.44 -4.85 -3.64
N ARG A 217 -12.32 -4.83 -2.31
CA ARG A 217 -11.38 -5.67 -1.56
C ARG A 217 -11.69 -7.16 -1.70
N MET A 218 -12.95 -7.57 -1.62
CA MET A 218 -13.38 -8.94 -1.85
C MET A 218 -13.01 -9.42 -3.26
N SER A 219 -13.25 -8.57 -4.27
CA SER A 219 -12.91 -8.86 -5.67
C SER A 219 -11.40 -9.03 -5.86
N ALA A 220 -10.61 -8.15 -5.24
CA ALA A 220 -9.15 -8.25 -5.25
C ALA A 220 -8.64 -9.52 -4.58
N LEU A 221 -9.21 -9.93 -3.43
CA LEU A 221 -8.78 -11.14 -2.72
C LEU A 221 -8.98 -12.42 -3.54
N LEU A 222 -10.00 -12.45 -4.40
CA LEU A 222 -10.22 -13.57 -5.32
C LEU A 222 -9.15 -13.65 -6.39
N THR A 223 -8.55 -12.53 -6.81
CA THR A 223 -7.44 -12.53 -7.78
C THR A 223 -6.07 -12.80 -7.13
N TYR A 224 -5.94 -12.57 -5.82
CA TYR A 224 -4.70 -12.84 -5.06
C TYR A 224 -4.55 -14.30 -4.62
N ARG A 225 -5.56 -15.12 -4.85
CA ARG A 225 -5.63 -16.51 -4.39
C ARG A 225 -5.93 -17.42 -5.58
N SER A 226 -5.58 -18.69 -5.44
CA SER A 226 -5.92 -19.68 -6.45
C SER A 226 -7.31 -20.25 -6.19
N ARG A 227 -8.03 -20.56 -7.28
CA ARG A 227 -9.32 -21.26 -7.24
C ARG A 227 -9.25 -22.51 -6.34
N ASN A 228 -8.23 -23.35 -6.53
CA ASN A 228 -8.08 -24.60 -5.79
C ASN A 228 -7.85 -24.37 -4.28
N SER A 229 -7.16 -23.29 -3.89
CA SER A 229 -7.00 -22.92 -2.48
C SER A 229 -8.34 -22.57 -1.83
N PHE A 230 -9.20 -21.80 -2.52
CA PHE A 230 -10.54 -21.49 -2.03
C PHE A 230 -11.43 -22.73 -1.95
N GLU A 231 -11.40 -23.59 -2.98
CA GLU A 231 -12.20 -24.81 -3.00
C GLU A 231 -11.79 -25.76 -1.86
N SER A 232 -10.48 -26.00 -1.69
CA SER A 232 -9.98 -26.86 -0.62
C SER A 232 -10.23 -26.30 0.78
N ARG A 233 -10.17 -24.97 0.95
CA ARG A 233 -10.33 -24.34 2.27
C ARG A 233 -11.79 -24.21 2.69
N PHE A 234 -12.68 -23.89 1.75
CA PHE A 234 -14.07 -23.54 2.06
C PHE A 234 -15.08 -24.49 1.44
N GLY A 235 -14.92 -24.86 0.16
CA GLY A 235 -15.91 -25.64 -0.60
C GLY A 235 -17.33 -25.09 -0.46
N ARG A 236 -18.31 -25.98 -0.36
CA ARG A 236 -19.72 -25.65 -0.09
C ARG A 236 -20.07 -25.63 1.40
N ASN A 237 -19.08 -25.55 2.29
CA ASN A 237 -19.31 -25.59 3.73
C ASN A 237 -20.02 -24.33 4.21
N LYS A 238 -20.96 -24.52 5.12
CA LYS A 238 -21.65 -23.43 5.85
C LYS A 238 -20.96 -23.19 7.17
N GLN A 239 -21.01 -21.95 7.67
CA GLN A 239 -20.42 -21.62 8.96
C GLN A 239 -21.18 -22.36 10.07
N THR A 240 -20.55 -23.36 10.69
CA THR A 240 -21.12 -24.05 11.84
C THR A 240 -20.95 -23.20 13.08
N LYS A 241 -22.04 -22.90 13.80
CA LYS A 241 -22.01 -22.28 15.14
C LYS A 241 -21.30 -23.22 16.12
N LYS A 242 -19.96 -23.25 16.17
CA LYS A 242 -19.23 -23.87 17.27
C LYS A 242 -18.12 -22.93 17.76
N ASN A 243 -18.31 -22.55 19.02
CA ASN A 243 -17.46 -21.80 19.95
C ASN A 243 -17.30 -20.29 19.72
N ASN A 244 -18.19 -19.52 20.36
CA ASN A 244 -17.78 -18.55 21.39
C ASN A 244 -18.93 -18.39 22.40
N GLN A 245 -18.57 -18.44 23.68
CA GLN A 245 -19.45 -18.24 24.82
C GLN A 245 -19.96 -16.80 24.83
N THR A 246 -21.27 -16.61 24.63
CA THR A 246 -21.98 -15.39 25.05
C THR A 246 -23.46 -15.77 25.22
N PRO A 247 -24.16 -15.35 26.30
CA PRO A 247 -25.56 -15.71 26.50
C PRO A 247 -26.45 -15.05 25.45
N PRO A 248 -27.65 -15.60 25.17
CA PRO A 248 -28.51 -15.12 24.10
C PRO A 248 -29.21 -13.82 24.51
N SER A 249 -29.07 -12.77 23.71
CA SER A 249 -30.03 -11.65 23.70
C SER A 249 -31.29 -12.09 22.94
N GLU A 250 -32.43 -11.98 23.60
CA GLU A 250 -33.75 -12.26 23.04
C GLU A 250 -34.14 -11.17 22.03
N ASP A 251 -33.97 -11.47 20.74
CA ASP A 251 -34.76 -10.84 19.69
C ASP A 251 -34.86 -11.80 18.49
N PRO A 252 -36.06 -12.31 18.14
CA PRO A 252 -36.22 -13.25 17.04
C PRO A 252 -36.41 -12.49 15.72
N GLN A 253 -35.32 -12.13 15.04
CA GLN A 253 -35.40 -11.79 13.61
C GLN A 253 -35.30 -13.05 12.73
N PRO A 254 -36.21 -13.23 11.75
CA PRO A 254 -36.18 -14.35 10.84
C PRO A 254 -35.21 -14.09 9.68
N THR A 255 -34.09 -14.82 9.64
CA THR A 255 -33.47 -15.40 8.42
C THR A 255 -32.19 -16.14 8.80
N SER A 256 -32.32 -17.33 9.39
CA SER A 256 -31.21 -18.28 9.53
C SER A 256 -30.88 -18.94 8.18
N ASN A 257 -30.48 -18.15 7.17
CA ASN A 257 -29.71 -18.68 6.06
C ASN A 257 -28.25 -18.68 6.48
N SER A 258 -27.80 -19.81 7.03
CA SER A 258 -26.39 -20.04 7.37
C SER A 258 -25.51 -19.66 6.17
N LEU A 259 -24.71 -18.60 6.29
CA LEU A 259 -23.77 -18.17 5.25
C LEU A 259 -22.78 -19.29 4.92
N PHE A 260 -22.35 -19.35 3.66
CA PHE A 260 -21.21 -20.18 3.29
C PHE A 260 -19.94 -19.62 3.93
N SER A 261 -19.04 -20.49 4.38
CA SER A 261 -17.77 -20.07 5.02
C SER A 261 -16.93 -19.15 4.12
N ALA A 262 -16.97 -19.38 2.80
CA ALA A 262 -16.33 -18.50 1.82
C ALA A 262 -16.94 -17.07 1.81
N GLN A 263 -18.27 -16.96 1.93
CA GLN A 263 -18.96 -15.67 2.00
C GLN A 263 -18.59 -14.92 3.29
N SER A 264 -18.63 -15.61 4.44
CA SER A 264 -18.24 -15.02 5.72
C SER A 264 -16.78 -14.55 5.71
N TYR A 265 -15.88 -15.35 5.12
CA TYR A 265 -14.46 -14.97 4.98
C TYR A 265 -14.29 -13.71 4.14
N LEU A 266 -14.92 -13.64 2.96
CA LEU A 266 -14.81 -12.48 2.07
C LEU A 266 -15.39 -11.23 2.74
N ARG A 267 -16.58 -11.31 3.35
CA ARG A 267 -17.18 -10.19 4.08
C ARG A 267 -16.28 -9.69 5.20
N TYR A 268 -15.79 -10.60 6.05
CA TYR A 268 -14.86 -10.23 7.12
C TYR A 268 -13.60 -9.53 6.59
N GLN A 269 -13.03 -9.99 5.47
CA GLN A 269 -11.85 -9.34 4.88
C GLN A 269 -12.17 -8.00 4.20
N GLY A 270 -13.39 -7.81 3.70
CA GLY A 270 -13.87 -6.53 3.17
C GLY A 270 -14.15 -5.53 4.29
N ASP A 271 -14.85 -5.95 5.34
CA ASP A 271 -15.25 -5.09 6.47
C ASP A 271 -14.05 -4.68 7.35
N LYS A 272 -13.03 -5.53 7.43
CA LYS A 272 -11.79 -5.24 8.17
C LYS A 272 -10.92 -4.18 7.47
N PHE A 273 -11.00 -4.08 6.15
CA PHE A 273 -10.12 -3.25 5.33
C PHE A 273 -10.59 -1.80 5.32
#